data_AF-A0A494WR72-F1
#
_entry.id   AF-A0A494WR72-F1
#
_cell.length_a   1.000
_cell.length_b   1.000
_cell.length_c   1.000
_cell.angle_alpha   90.00
_cell.angle_beta   90.00
_cell.angle_gamma   90.00
#
_symmetry.space_group_name_H-M   'P 1'
#
loop_
_entity.id
_entity.type
_entity.pdbx_description
1 polymer ?
#
loop_
_entity_poly.entity_id
_entity_poly.type
_entity_poly.pdbx_seq_one_letter_code
_entity_poly.pdbx_strand_id
1 'polypeptide(L)'
;MRLFPVPMDLTEEEKILGGVLSLRQVVYLLGGGVAAVLALAFLRALHVPWALAFPAGVLWFVAGVFLSFGSLAGIGADEYLSKLLLFRFRRRRYDWGDEL
;
A
#
# COMPACT_ATOMS: atom_id res chain seq x y z
N MET A 1 -42.54 4.11 17.60
CA MET A 1 -41.43 4.17 16.63
C MET A 1 -40.99 2.74 16.34
N ARG A 2 -41.05 2.28 15.09
CA ARG A 2 -40.58 0.93 14.71
C ARG A 2 -39.07 1.01 14.51
N LEU A 3 -38.31 0.33 15.35
CA LEU A 3 -36.86 0.16 15.18
C LEU A 3 -36.64 -0.88 14.09
N PHE A 4 -36.19 -0.45 12.91
CA PHE A 4 -35.61 -1.34 11.92
C PHE A 4 -34.10 -1.40 12.19
N PRO A 5 -33.53 -2.57 12.52
CA PRO A 5 -32.09 -2.71 12.60
C PRO A 5 -31.53 -2.58 11.19
N VAL A 6 -30.88 -1.45 10.90
CA VAL A 6 -30.09 -1.30 9.68
C VAL A 6 -28.87 -2.19 9.84
N PRO A 7 -28.61 -3.14 8.92
CA PRO A 7 -27.39 -3.93 8.97
C PRO A 7 -26.21 -2.97 8.80
N MET A 8 -25.44 -2.79 9.87
CA MET A 8 -24.18 -2.06 9.83
C MET A 8 -23.21 -2.93 9.05
N ASP A 9 -22.88 -2.51 7.84
CA ASP A 9 -21.87 -3.18 7.03
C ASP A 9 -20.49 -2.82 7.57
N LEU A 10 -19.99 -3.66 8.49
CA LEU A 10 -18.69 -3.53 9.12
C LEU A 10 -17.56 -4.12 8.26
N THR A 11 -17.86 -4.61 7.05
CA THR A 11 -16.85 -5.19 6.16
C THR A 11 -16.08 -4.14 5.36
N GLU A 12 -16.64 -2.96 5.17
CA GLU A 12 -15.94 -1.85 4.52
C GLU A 12 -14.94 -1.19 5.46
N GLU A 13 -13.77 -0.84 4.92
CA GLU A 13 -12.73 -0.17 5.68
C GLU A 13 -13.18 1.23 6.10
N GLU A 14 -13.12 1.51 7.40
CA GLU A 14 -13.54 2.79 7.94
C GLU A 14 -12.62 3.92 7.45
N LYS A 15 -13.24 4.92 6.80
CA LYS A 15 -12.54 6.08 6.26
C LYS A 15 -12.34 7.12 7.35
N ILE A 16 -11.16 7.08 7.98
CA ILE A 16 -10.79 7.88 9.14
C ILE A 16 -10.59 9.38 8.87
N LEU A 17 -10.13 9.76 7.67
CA LEU A 17 -9.85 11.16 7.34
C LEU A 17 -10.95 11.72 6.43
N GLY A 18 -11.85 12.50 7.03
CA GLY A 18 -12.93 13.22 6.34
C GLY A 18 -13.94 12.31 5.62
N GLY A 19 -13.99 11.01 5.94
CA GLY A 19 -14.81 10.03 5.23
C GLY A 19 -14.31 9.71 3.82
N VAL A 20 -13.10 10.13 3.45
CA VAL A 20 -12.52 9.94 2.10
C VAL A 20 -11.35 8.95 2.13
N LEU A 21 -10.48 9.07 3.12
CA LEU A 21 -9.22 8.32 3.21
C LEU A 21 -9.30 7.22 4.27
N SER A 22 -8.96 5.99 3.88
CA SER A 22 -8.84 4.86 4.81
C SER A 22 -7.50 4.86 5.54
N LEU A 23 -7.42 4.13 6.66
CA LEU A 23 -6.18 4.04 7.45
C LEU A 23 -5.03 3.48 6.61
N ARG A 24 -5.29 2.46 5.78
CA ARG A 24 -4.29 1.90 4.85
C ARG A 24 -3.78 2.95 3.87
N GLN A 25 -4.67 3.71 3.27
CA GLN A 25 -4.31 4.77 2.31
C GLN A 25 -3.40 5.83 2.94
N VAL A 26 -3.66 6.20 4.19
CA VAL A 26 -2.82 7.14 4.95
C VAL A 26 -1.44 6.56 5.20
N VAL A 27 -1.34 5.28 5.58
CA VAL A 27 -0.05 4.61 5.78
C VAL A 27 0.77 4.58 4.48
N TYR A 28 0.16 4.29 3.33
CA TYR A 28 0.86 4.30 2.04
C TYR A 28 1.29 5.70 1.61
N LEU A 29 0.46 6.72 1.85
CA LEU A 29 0.78 8.10 1.52
C LEU A 29 1.96 8.61 2.36
N LEU A 30 1.92 8.36 3.67
CA LEU A 30 3.01 8.70 4.58
C LEU A 30 4.27 7.88 4.28
N GLY A 31 4.12 6.58 4.04
CA GLY A 31 5.22 5.69 3.68
C GLY A 31 5.91 6.12 2.38
N GLY A 32 5.14 6.49 1.35
CA GLY A 32 5.67 7.04 0.11
C GLY A 32 6.41 8.38 0.30
N GLY A 33 5.84 9.27 1.12
CA GLY A 33 6.50 10.53 1.49
C GLY A 33 7.82 10.31 2.21
N VAL A 34 7.84 9.46 3.23
CA VAL A 34 9.06 9.10 3.96
C VAL A 34 10.09 8.43 3.04
N ALA A 35 9.66 7.50 2.19
CA ALA A 35 10.55 6.83 1.23
C ALA A 35 11.16 7.82 0.23
N ALA A 36 10.39 8.80 -0.26
CA ALA A 36 10.90 9.84 -1.14
C ALA A 36 11.97 10.71 -0.47
N VAL A 37 11.75 11.11 0.79
CA VAL A 37 12.73 11.88 1.57
C VAL A 37 13.98 11.07 1.82
N LEU A 38 13.85 9.79 2.22
CA LEU A 38 14.98 8.90 2.45
C LEU A 38 15.79 8.65 1.17
N ALA A 39 15.12 8.42 0.04
CA ALA A 39 15.77 8.25 -1.25
C ALA A 39 16.56 9.51 -1.65
N LEU A 40 15.97 10.69 -1.46
CA LEU A 40 16.63 11.97 -1.74
C LEU A 40 17.84 12.19 -0.81
N ALA A 41 17.68 11.94 0.49
CA ALA A 41 18.76 12.06 1.48
C ALA A 41 19.92 11.09 1.19
N PHE A 42 19.59 9.84 0.83
CA PHE A 42 20.57 8.82 0.46
C PHE A 42 21.36 9.19 -0.80
N LEU A 43 20.67 9.60 -1.86
CA LEU A 43 21.32 10.06 -3.10
C LEU A 43 22.17 11.30 -2.84
N ARG A 44 21.76 12.16 -1.91
CA ARG A 44 22.53 13.34 -1.54
C ARG A 44 23.79 13.00 -0.75
N ALA A 45 23.75 11.97 0.09
CA ALA A 45 24.93 11.42 0.77
C ALA A 45 25.94 10.84 -0.23
N LEU A 46 25.46 10.24 -1.33
CA LEU A 46 26.31 9.78 -2.45
C LEU A 46 26.81 10.90 -3.37
N HIS A 47 26.52 12.17 -3.07
CA HIS A 47 26.90 13.33 -3.89
C HIS A 47 26.34 13.29 -5.33
N VAL A 48 25.21 12.61 -5.52
CA VAL A 48 24.52 12.58 -6.82
C VAL A 48 23.98 13.99 -7.12
N PRO A 49 24.13 14.49 -8.37
CA PRO A 49 23.61 15.79 -8.74
C PRO A 49 22.08 15.84 -8.63
N TRP A 50 21.56 17.01 -8.26
CA TRP A 50 20.12 17.25 -8.06
C TRP A 50 19.25 16.84 -9.26
N ALA A 51 19.78 16.98 -10.48
CA ALA A 51 19.11 16.59 -11.71
C ALA A 51 18.71 15.10 -11.75
N LEU A 52 19.44 14.23 -11.05
CA LEU A 52 19.16 12.79 -10.94
C LEU A 52 18.47 12.43 -9.61
N ALA A 53 18.83 13.11 -8.52
CA ALA A 53 18.27 12.83 -7.21
C ALA A 53 16.79 13.22 -7.10
N PHE A 54 16.39 14.35 -7.69
CA PHE A 54 15.02 14.84 -7.61
C PHE A 54 14.00 13.93 -8.33
N PRO A 55 14.22 13.50 -9.59
CA PRO A 55 13.33 12.55 -10.25
C PRO A 55 13.19 11.24 -9.48
N ALA A 56 14.28 10.73 -8.89
CA ALA A 56 14.24 9.51 -8.09
C ALA A 56 13.34 9.67 -6.85
N GLY A 57 13.41 10.79 -6.15
CA GLY A 57 12.50 11.09 -5.03
C GLY A 57 11.04 11.21 -5.48
N VAL A 58 10.79 11.88 -6.62
CA VAL A 58 9.43 12.00 -7.18
C VAL A 58 8.86 10.63 -7.54
N LEU A 59 9.67 9.72 -8.10
CA LEU A 59 9.22 8.35 -8.40
C LEU A 59 8.73 7.61 -7.15
N TRP A 60 9.45 7.72 -6.04
CA TRP A 60 9.04 7.11 -4.76
C TRP A 60 7.74 7.73 -4.21
N PHE A 61 7.59 9.04 -4.34
CA PHE A 61 6.36 9.71 -3.91
C PHE A 61 5.16 9.29 -4.76
N VAL A 62 5.31 9.29 -6.08
CA VAL A 62 4.28 8.84 -7.04
C VAL A 62 3.92 7.38 -6.80
N ALA A 63 4.90 6.52 -6.51
CA ALA A 63 4.64 5.13 -6.15
C ALA A 63 3.77 5.01 -4.89
N GLY A 64 4.01 5.83 -3.86
CA GLY A 64 3.17 5.87 -2.65
C GLY A 64 1.75 6.34 -2.91
N VAL A 65 1.57 7.36 -3.74
CA VAL A 65 0.24 7.84 -4.16
C VAL A 65 -0.48 6.77 -4.97
N PHE A 66 0.20 6.12 -5.90
CA PHE A 66 -0.36 5.03 -6.69
C PHE A 66 -0.74 3.82 -5.84
N LEU A 67 0.04 3.49 -4.80
CA LEU A 67 -0.33 2.44 -3.85
C LEU A 67 -1.55 2.80 -3.01
N SER A 68 -1.75 4.09 -2.73
CA SER A 68 -2.87 4.59 -1.93
C SER A 68 -4.17 4.67 -2.73
N PHE A 69 -4.13 5.09 -4.00
CA PHE A 69 -5.34 5.35 -4.80
C PHE A 69 -5.47 4.49 -6.06
N GLY A 70 -4.41 3.79 -6.45
CA GLY A 70 -4.42 2.92 -7.61
C GLY A 70 -5.34 1.73 -7.38
N SER A 71 -6.11 1.39 -8.41
CA SER A 71 -6.79 0.11 -8.49
C SER A 71 -6.19 -0.67 -9.65
N LEU A 72 -5.89 -1.94 -9.41
CA LEU A 72 -5.40 -2.87 -10.43
C LEU A 72 -6.42 -3.99 -10.55
N ALA A 73 -7.00 -4.14 -11.75
CA ALA A 73 -7.98 -5.19 -12.06
C ALA A 73 -9.20 -5.21 -11.11
N GLY A 74 -9.69 -4.03 -10.69
CA GLY A 74 -10.87 -3.91 -9.83
C GLY A 74 -10.62 -4.18 -8.35
N ILE A 75 -9.37 -4.43 -7.97
CA ILE A 75 -8.90 -4.61 -6.58
C ILE A 75 -8.02 -3.40 -6.23
N GLY A 76 -8.07 -2.93 -4.98
CA GLY A 76 -7.14 -1.90 -4.50
C GLY A 76 -5.68 -2.33 -4.71
N ALA A 77 -4.82 -1.45 -5.19
CA ALA A 77 -3.41 -1.77 -5.45
C ALA A 77 -2.70 -2.28 -4.17
N ASP A 78 -3.16 -1.84 -3.00
CA ASP A 78 -2.74 -2.32 -1.68
C ASP A 78 -3.12 -3.79 -1.42
N GLU A 79 -4.38 -4.16 -1.68
CA GLU A 79 -4.90 -5.50 -1.50
C GLU A 79 -4.24 -6.44 -2.52
N TYR A 80 -3.99 -5.96 -3.74
CA TYR A 80 -3.21 -6.69 -4.72
C TYR A 80 -1.77 -6.93 -4.25
N LEU A 81 -1.09 -5.90 -3.74
CA LEU A 81 0.29 -6.00 -3.27
C LEU A 81 0.41 -6.93 -2.06
N SER A 82 -0.51 -6.84 -1.10
CA SER A 82 -0.53 -7.71 0.08
C SER A 82 -0.78 -9.17 -0.29
N LYS A 83 -1.71 -9.45 -1.21
CA LYS A 83 -1.92 -10.81 -1.76
C LYS A 83 -0.69 -11.32 -2.50
N LEU A 84 -0.01 -10.46 -3.26
CA LEU A 84 1.21 -10.82 -3.97
C LEU A 84 2.39 -11.09 -3.02
N LEU A 85 2.54 -10.27 -1.97
CA LEU A 85 3.53 -10.48 -0.90
C LEU A 85 3.24 -11.76 -0.14
N LEU A 86 2.00 -11.99 0.29
CA LEU A 86 1.57 -13.23 0.93
C LEU A 86 1.85 -14.43 0.04
N PHE A 87 1.55 -14.35 -1.26
CA PHE A 87 1.84 -15.40 -2.22
C PHE A 87 3.35 -15.65 -2.35
N ARG A 88 4.17 -14.60 -2.36
CA ARG A 88 5.64 -14.71 -2.46
C ARG A 88 6.27 -15.29 -1.20
N PHE A 89 5.78 -14.91 -0.02
CA PHE A 89 6.30 -15.36 1.28
C PHE A 89 5.65 -16.64 1.80
N ARG A 90 4.57 -17.12 1.17
CA ARG A 90 3.97 -18.41 1.49
C ARG A 90 5.02 -19.49 1.24
N ARG A 91 5.57 -20.07 2.32
CA ARG A 91 6.35 -21.30 2.24
C ARG A 91 5.46 -22.34 1.55
N ARG A 92 5.86 -22.77 0.36
CA ARG A 92 5.20 -23.86 -0.35
C ARG A 92 5.45 -25.14 0.45
N ARG A 93 4.58 -25.41 1.42
CA ARG A 93 4.38 -26.79 1.89
C ARG A 93 3.66 -27.50 0.74
N TYR A 94 4.45 -28.11 -0.13
CA TYR A 94 3.97 -29.20 -0.95
C TYR A 94 3.79 -30.37 0.00
N ASP A 95 2.60 -30.47 0.59
CA ASP A 95 2.15 -31.73 1.18
C ASP A 95 1.74 -32.60 -0.01
N TRP A 96 2.74 -33.20 -0.66
CA TRP A 96 2.47 -34.38 -1.47
C TRP A 96 2.07 -35.42 -0.45
N GLY A 97 0.79 -35.78 -0.43
CA GLY A 97 0.26 -36.76 0.50
C GLY A 97 1.03 -38.07 0.35
N ASP A 98 2.04 -38.23 1.17
CA ASP A 98 2.66 -39.52 1.46
C ASP A 98 1.77 -40.19 2.51
N GLU A 99 0.59 -40.62 2.05
CA GLU A 99 -0.09 -41.76 2.64
C GLU A 99 0.58 -43.01 2.04
N LEU A 100 1.61 -43.51 2.72
CA LEU A 100 2.18 -44.85 2.54
C LEU A 100 2.06 -45.64 3.85
#